data_AF-A0A8T5Y6D0-F1
#
_entry.id   AF-A0A8T5Y6D0-F1
#
_cell.length_a   1.000
_cell.length_b   1.000
_cell.length_c   1.000
_cell.angle_alpha   90.00
_cell.angle_beta   90.00
_cell.angle_gamma   90.00
#
_symmetry.space_group_name_H-M   'P 1'
#
loop_
_entity.id
_entity.type
_entity.pdbx_description
1 polymer ?
#
loop_
_entity_poly.entity_id
_entity_poly.type
_entity_poly.pdbx_seq_one_letter_code
_entity_poly.pdbx_strand_id
1 'polypeptide(L)'
;MSLALVCDPKTTYNPPNHKHDSGYKYLLSDKQVFLQLLQSFVQEEWVEQMTSDNVTRVDKSFILPDFQNREADLVYRITLADRDIIFYLLLELQATVDFTMPFRLLLYMVEIWRSFLLNKGKNITGKDFRLPVIVPCVLYKWKE
;
A
#
# COMPACT_ATOMS: atom_id res chain seq x y z
N MET A 1 -32.40 -16.39 -36.18
CA MET A 1 -31.67 -17.59 -36.62
C MET A 1 -30.18 -17.34 -36.42
N SER A 2 -29.55 -18.22 -35.64
CA SER A 2 -28.12 -18.61 -35.71
C SER A 2 -27.62 -18.74 -37.16
N LEU A 3 -26.35 -18.74 -37.55
CA LEU A 3 -25.01 -18.73 -36.95
C LEU A 3 -24.06 -18.67 -38.16
N ALA A 4 -22.84 -18.11 -38.05
CA ALA A 4 -21.64 -18.69 -38.69
C ALA A 4 -20.39 -17.94 -38.23
N LEU A 5 -19.67 -18.56 -37.28
CA LEU A 5 -18.24 -18.38 -37.08
C LEU A 5 -17.48 -18.94 -38.29
N VAL A 6 -16.43 -18.23 -38.75
CA VAL A 6 -15.15 -18.83 -39.16
C VAL A 6 -14.02 -17.89 -38.74
N CYS A 7 -12.95 -18.49 -38.23
CA CYS A 7 -11.86 -17.96 -37.43
C CYS A 7 -10.81 -17.17 -38.23
N ASP A 8 -10.08 -16.29 -37.52
CA ASP A 8 -8.68 -16.01 -37.86
C ASP A 8 -7.76 -16.32 -36.66
N PRO A 9 -6.67 -17.08 -36.84
CA PRO A 9 -5.81 -17.58 -35.77
C PRO A 9 -4.64 -16.62 -35.48
N LYS A 10 -4.22 -16.61 -34.20
CA LYS A 10 -3.05 -15.93 -33.58
C LYS A 10 -3.39 -14.71 -32.72
N THR A 11 -4.23 -14.90 -31.71
CA THR A 11 -4.07 -14.13 -30.47
C THR A 11 -3.08 -14.89 -29.60
N THR A 12 -1.79 -14.61 -29.74
CA THR A 12 -0.82 -14.96 -28.69
C THR A 12 -1.21 -14.16 -27.47
N TYR A 13 -1.95 -14.79 -26.54
CA TYR A 13 -2.10 -14.27 -25.19
C TYR A 13 -0.72 -14.25 -24.57
N ASN A 14 -0.10 -13.07 -24.57
CA ASN A 14 1.10 -12.82 -23.79
C ASN A 14 0.63 -12.55 -22.36
N PRO A 15 0.91 -13.43 -21.38
CA PRO A 15 0.63 -13.10 -20.00
C PRO A 15 1.45 -11.86 -19.64
N PRO A 16 0.85 -10.81 -19.05
CA PRO A 16 1.62 -9.69 -18.57
C PRO A 16 2.65 -10.21 -17.56
N ASN A 17 3.90 -9.77 -17.72
CA ASN A 17 5.08 -10.30 -17.05
C ASN A 17 5.12 -9.84 -15.57
N HIS A 18 4.14 -10.27 -14.76
CA HIS A 18 3.96 -9.95 -13.33
C HIS A 18 4.59 -10.98 -12.37
N LYS A 19 5.61 -11.73 -12.84
CA LYS A 19 6.25 -12.77 -12.01
C LYS A 19 7.13 -12.20 -10.88
N HIS A 20 7.55 -10.94 -10.96
CA HIS A 20 8.42 -10.32 -9.95
C HIS A 20 7.66 -9.40 -8.98
N ASP A 21 6.61 -8.70 -9.42
CA ASP A 21 5.72 -7.85 -8.59
C ASP A 21 5.07 -8.64 -7.45
N SER A 22 4.71 -9.89 -7.75
CA SER A 22 4.16 -10.84 -6.79
C SER A 22 5.17 -11.23 -5.70
N GLY A 23 6.47 -11.27 -5.99
CA GLY A 23 7.52 -11.68 -5.05
C GLY A 23 7.76 -10.68 -3.92
N TYR A 24 8.00 -9.40 -4.25
CA TYR A 24 8.21 -8.36 -3.24
C TYR A 24 6.95 -8.10 -2.42
N LYS A 25 5.79 -8.06 -3.08
CA LYS A 25 4.51 -7.94 -2.37
C LYS A 25 4.31 -9.10 -1.41
N TYR A 26 4.59 -10.34 -1.84
CA TYR A 26 4.48 -11.51 -0.99
C TYR A 26 5.43 -11.44 0.21
N LEU A 27 6.71 -11.13 -0.02
CA LEU A 27 7.71 -10.99 1.04
C LEU A 27 7.31 -9.90 2.03
N LEU A 28 7.03 -8.69 1.55
CA LEU A 28 6.67 -7.55 2.39
C LEU A 28 5.27 -7.65 2.98
N SER A 29 4.45 -8.61 2.53
CA SER A 29 3.16 -8.88 3.16
C SER A 29 3.28 -9.58 4.51
N ASP A 30 4.42 -10.22 4.76
CA ASP A 30 4.79 -10.75 6.06
C ASP A 30 5.17 -9.60 7.01
N LYS A 31 4.55 -9.59 8.19
CA LYS A 31 4.75 -8.52 9.18
C LYS A 31 6.18 -8.46 9.71
N GLN A 32 6.86 -9.60 9.85
CA GLN A 32 8.23 -9.66 10.34
C GLN A 32 9.19 -9.11 9.29
N VAL A 33 8.99 -9.48 8.03
CA VAL A 33 9.80 -8.95 6.91
C VAL A 33 9.60 -7.44 6.76
N PHE A 34 8.36 -6.95 6.85
CA PHE A 34 8.09 -5.51 6.86
C PHE A 34 8.78 -4.81 8.04
N LEU A 35 8.73 -5.39 9.24
CA LEU A 35 9.37 -4.82 10.42
C LEU A 35 10.90 -4.78 10.28
N GLN A 36 11.52 -5.86 9.79
CA GLN A 36 12.95 -5.90 9.51
C GLN A 36 13.36 -4.84 8.48
N LEU A 37 12.53 -4.66 7.43
CA LEU A 37 12.73 -3.57 6.48
C LEU A 37 12.72 -2.23 7.21
N LEU A 38 11.70 -1.95 8.02
CA LEU A 38 11.58 -0.69 8.74
C LEU A 38 12.79 -0.42 9.66
N GLN A 39 13.21 -1.44 10.42
CA GLN A 39 14.37 -1.39 11.31
C GLN A 39 15.69 -1.18 10.55
N SER A 40 15.78 -1.62 9.29
CA SER A 40 16.98 -1.40 8.48
C SER A 40 17.12 0.03 7.94
N PHE A 41 16.00 0.77 7.82
CA PHE A 41 15.98 2.11 7.22
C PHE A 41 15.76 3.24 8.24
N VAL A 42 15.08 2.97 9.34
CA VAL A 42 14.75 3.98 10.36
C VAL A 42 15.55 3.70 11.63
N GLN A 43 16.60 4.49 11.83
CA GLN A 43 17.50 4.40 12.99
C GLN A 43 16.94 5.18 14.18
N GLU A 44 15.79 4.75 14.68
CA GLU A 44 15.12 5.36 15.82
C GLU A 44 14.86 4.31 16.89
N GLU A 45 15.11 4.65 18.16
CA GLU A 45 15.01 3.72 19.29
C GLU A 45 13.62 3.05 19.38
N TRP A 46 12.56 3.81 19.09
CA TRP A 46 11.20 3.30 19.12
C TRP A 46 10.92 2.25 18.03
N VAL A 47 11.64 2.27 16.91
CA VAL A 47 11.52 1.28 15.81
C VAL A 47 12.27 -0.01 16.17
N GLU A 48 13.44 0.13 16.79
CA GLU A 48 14.27 -1.01 17.21
C GLU A 48 13.58 -1.86 18.27
N GLN A 49 12.81 -1.23 19.16
CA GLN A 49 12.07 -1.92 20.23
C GLN A 49 10.75 -2.55 19.78
N MET A 50 10.33 -2.31 18.53
CA MET A 50 9.06 -2.84 18.02
C MET A 50 9.09 -4.35 17.83
N THR A 51 7.93 -4.98 18.01
CA THR A 51 7.69 -6.37 17.62
C THR A 51 6.56 -6.47 16.60
N SER A 52 6.34 -7.66 16.05
CA SER A 52 5.23 -7.93 15.12
C SER A 52 3.86 -7.65 15.73
N ASP A 53 3.75 -7.61 17.07
CA ASP A 53 2.48 -7.39 17.78
C ASP A 53 2.02 -5.94 17.68
N ASN A 54 2.96 -5.00 17.52
CA ASN A 54 2.65 -3.59 17.27
C ASN A 54 2.16 -3.33 15.84
N VAL A 55 2.34 -4.30 14.93
CA VAL A 55 2.16 -4.14 13.49
C VAL A 55 0.90 -4.88 13.03
N THR A 56 -0.02 -4.15 12.39
CA THR A 56 -1.22 -4.72 11.77
C THR A 56 -1.26 -4.40 10.29
N ARG A 57 -1.43 -5.41 9.45
CA ARG A 57 -1.70 -5.21 8.02
C ARG A 57 -3.15 -4.81 7.85
N VAL A 58 -3.38 -3.72 7.12
CA VAL A 58 -4.72 -3.19 6.86
C VAL A 58 -5.14 -3.56 5.45
N ASP A 59 -6.39 -4.00 5.29
CA ASP A 59 -6.94 -4.35 3.98
C ASP A 59 -7.16 -3.08 3.14
N LYS A 60 -6.56 -3.07 1.94
CA LYS A 60 -6.64 -1.96 0.99
C LYS A 60 -8.07 -1.74 0.48
N SER A 61 -8.86 -2.80 0.34
CA SER A 61 -10.22 -2.74 -0.20
C SER A 61 -11.15 -1.86 0.64
N PHE A 62 -10.88 -1.78 1.95
CA PHE A 62 -11.64 -0.98 2.89
C PHE A 62 -11.32 0.51 2.84
N ILE A 63 -10.15 0.88 2.32
CA ILE A 63 -9.66 2.26 2.33
C ILE A 63 -9.71 2.89 0.92
N LEU A 64 -9.49 2.10 -0.12
CA LEU A 64 -9.25 2.60 -1.48
C LEU A 64 -10.13 1.88 -2.52
N PRO A 65 -11.48 2.02 -2.48
CA PRO A 65 -12.38 1.36 -3.43
C PRO A 65 -12.04 1.71 -4.89
N ASP A 66 -11.69 2.96 -5.14
CA ASP A 66 -11.39 3.47 -6.49
C ASP A 66 -10.02 3.02 -7.01
N PHE A 67 -9.20 2.33 -6.19
CA PHE A 67 -7.84 1.93 -6.52
C PHE A 67 -7.57 0.42 -6.38
N GLN A 68 -8.64 -0.39 -6.36
CA GLN A 68 -8.56 -1.85 -6.21
C GLN A 68 -7.78 -2.54 -7.35
N ASN A 69 -7.77 -1.97 -8.56
CA ASN A 69 -7.10 -2.55 -9.72
C ASN A 69 -5.58 -2.29 -9.81
N ARG A 70 -4.95 -1.69 -8.79
CA ARG A 70 -3.49 -1.50 -8.75
C ARG A 70 -2.90 -2.41 -7.67
N GLU A 71 -2.34 -3.52 -8.13
CA GLU A 71 -2.18 -4.76 -7.36
C GLU A 71 -1.02 -4.79 -6.36
N ALA A 72 -0.16 -3.76 -6.26
CA ALA A 72 1.12 -3.89 -5.58
C ALA A 72 1.25 -3.17 -4.22
N ASP A 73 0.20 -2.55 -3.69
CA ASP A 73 0.34 -1.69 -2.50
C ASP A 73 0.05 -2.44 -1.18
N LEU A 74 0.79 -2.10 -0.13
CA LEU A 74 0.60 -2.63 1.23
C LEU A 74 0.34 -1.47 2.21
N VAL A 75 -0.56 -1.68 3.16
CA VAL A 75 -0.83 -0.72 4.24
C VAL A 75 -0.58 -1.40 5.57
N TYR A 76 0.28 -0.79 6.38
CA TYR A 76 0.55 -1.21 7.75
C TYR A 76 0.13 -0.13 8.71
N ARG A 77 -0.54 -0.53 9.79
CA ARG A 77 -0.79 0.30 10.96
C ARG A 77 0.13 -0.16 12.08
N ILE A 78 0.82 0.80 12.66
CA ILE A 78 1.64 0.66 13.84
C ILE A 78 0.97 1.44 14.96
N THR A 79 0.71 0.79 16.09
CA THR A 79 0.09 1.43 17.25
C THR A 79 1.12 1.56 18.39
N LEU A 80 1.41 2.79 18.78
CA LEU A 80 2.39 3.15 19.81
C LEU A 80 1.77 4.14 20.79
N ALA A 81 1.71 3.79 22.09
CA ALA A 81 1.23 4.67 23.16
C ALA A 81 -0.02 5.51 22.76
N ASP A 82 -1.06 4.82 22.29
CA ASP A 82 -2.34 5.38 21.83
C ASP A 82 -2.30 6.25 20.56
N ARG A 83 -1.21 6.21 19.79
CA ARG A 83 -1.10 6.84 18.47
C ARG A 83 -0.94 5.79 17.38
N ASP A 84 -1.70 5.98 16.31
CA ASP A 84 -1.57 5.19 15.10
C ASP A 84 -0.65 5.90 14.09
N ILE A 85 0.35 5.17 13.63
CA ILE A 85 1.20 5.51 12.50
C ILE A 85 0.85 4.55 11.37
N ILE A 86 0.52 5.11 10.20
CA ILE A 86 0.13 4.34 9.03
C ILE A 86 1.26 4.40 8.02
N PHE A 87 1.86 3.25 7.71
CA PHE A 87 2.81 3.11 6.62
C PHE A 87 2.07 2.67 5.37
N TYR A 88 2.20 3.45 4.31
CA TYR A 88 1.64 3.13 3.00
C TYR A 88 2.79 2.80 2.05
N LEU A 89 2.91 1.54 1.64
CA LEU A 89 3.95 1.05 0.75
C LEU A 89 3.39 0.92 -0.65
N LEU A 90 3.91 1.75 -1.55
CA LEU A 90 3.68 1.72 -2.98
C LEU A 90 4.83 0.94 -3.63
N LEU A 91 4.55 -0.28 -4.07
CA LEU A 91 5.54 -1.09 -4.79
C LEU A 91 5.43 -0.80 -6.29
N GLU A 92 6.30 0.06 -6.80
CA GLU A 92 6.34 0.45 -8.22
C GLU A 92 7.56 -0.22 -8.86
N LEU A 93 7.44 -1.50 -9.22
CA LEU A 93 8.52 -2.24 -9.87
C LEU A 93 8.50 -2.09 -11.41
N GLN A 94 7.60 -1.24 -11.95
CA GLN A 94 7.53 -0.98 -13.38
C GLN A 94 8.71 -0.12 -13.85
N ALA A 95 9.24 -0.46 -15.03
CA ALA A 95 10.44 0.14 -15.61
C ALA A 95 10.26 1.60 -16.10
N THR A 96 9.03 2.12 -16.12
CA THR A 96 8.72 3.46 -16.64
C THR A 96 8.36 4.39 -15.48
N VAL A 97 8.97 5.58 -15.46
CA VAL A 97 8.67 6.60 -14.46
C VAL A 97 7.26 7.15 -14.68
N ASP A 98 6.41 7.07 -13.66
CA ASP A 98 5.12 7.76 -13.63
C ASP A 98 5.24 9.10 -12.89
N PHE A 99 5.16 10.21 -13.63
CA PHE A 99 5.26 11.56 -13.06
C PHE A 99 4.04 11.96 -12.21
N THR A 100 2.93 11.23 -12.29
CA THR A 100 1.74 11.47 -11.45
C THR A 100 1.88 10.86 -10.05
N MET A 101 2.96 10.12 -9.78
CA MET A 101 3.21 9.42 -8.51
C MET A 101 3.03 10.28 -7.25
N PRO A 102 3.58 11.51 -7.15
CA PRO A 102 3.39 12.33 -5.97
C PRO A 102 1.91 12.68 -5.71
N PHE A 103 1.16 12.94 -6.79
CA PHE A 103 -0.28 13.22 -6.69
C PHE A 103 -1.06 11.98 -6.25
N ARG A 104 -0.69 10.79 -6.75
CA ARG A 104 -1.28 9.52 -6.29
C ARG A 104 -1.05 9.30 -4.80
N LEU A 105 0.17 9.50 -4.32
CA LEU A 105 0.50 9.39 -2.89
C LEU A 105 -0.38 10.31 -2.03
N LEU A 106 -0.55 11.57 -2.45
CA LEU A 106 -1.41 12.51 -1.73
C LEU A 106 -2.86 12.03 -1.68
N LEU A 107 -3.43 11.57 -2.80
CA LEU A 107 -4.79 11.03 -2.82
C LEU A 107 -4.95 9.85 -1.87
N TYR A 108 -3.97 8.95 -1.82
CA TYR A 108 -4.00 7.82 -0.88
C TYR A 108 -3.99 8.27 0.57
N MET A 109 -3.16 9.24 0.92
CA MET A 109 -3.13 9.79 2.27
C MET A 109 -4.49 10.39 2.66
N VAL A 110 -5.10 11.15 1.75
CA VAL A 110 -6.43 11.75 1.96
C VAL A 110 -7.50 10.69 2.16
N GLU A 111 -7.50 9.63 1.36
CA GLU A 111 -8.49 8.55 1.48
C GLU A 111 -8.30 7.71 2.75
N ILE A 112 -7.05 7.45 3.17
CA ILE A 112 -6.75 6.85 4.48
C ILE A 112 -7.34 7.70 5.61
N TRP A 113 -7.11 9.01 5.59
CA TRP A 113 -7.68 9.91 6.59
C TRP A 113 -9.21 9.97 6.52
N ARG A 114 -9.80 10.02 5.32
CA ARG A 114 -11.25 9.95 5.14
C ARG A 114 -11.82 8.70 5.78
N SER A 115 -11.24 7.53 5.49
CA SER A 115 -11.66 6.25 6.09
C SER A 115 -11.51 6.28 7.61
N PHE A 116 -10.39 6.78 8.14
CA PHE A 116 -10.18 6.94 9.57
C PHE A 116 -11.25 7.83 10.23
N LEU A 117 -11.54 8.98 9.64
CA LEU A 117 -12.54 9.94 10.15
C LEU A 117 -13.95 9.36 10.17
N LEU A 118 -14.33 8.60 9.14
CA LEU A 118 -15.64 7.94 9.06
C LEU A 118 -15.82 6.89 10.18
N ASN A 119 -14.75 6.17 10.52
CA ASN A 119 -14.79 5.12 11.55
C ASN A 119 -14.68 5.67 12.99
N LYS A 120 -14.15 6.87 13.21
CA LYS A 120 -13.90 7.43 14.56
C LYS A 120 -15.14 8.04 15.25
N GLY A 121 -16.26 8.21 14.56
CA GLY A 121 -17.50 8.77 15.13
C GLY A 121 -17.43 10.27 15.49
N LYS A 122 -18.30 10.74 16.40
CA LYS A 122 -18.56 12.18 16.68
C LYS A 122 -17.46 12.96 17.43
N ASN A 123 -16.35 12.33 17.84
CA ASN A 123 -15.30 12.95 18.68
C ASN A 123 -14.16 13.64 17.88
N ILE A 124 -14.41 13.98 16.62
CA ILE A 124 -13.46 14.57 15.66
C ILE A 124 -13.31 16.10 15.79
N THR A 125 -14.05 16.75 16.69
CA THR A 125 -14.12 18.22 16.81
C THR A 125 -13.41 18.80 18.04
N GLY A 126 -12.78 17.96 18.87
CA GLY A 126 -12.00 18.43 20.03
C GLY A 126 -10.70 19.12 19.62
N LYS A 127 -10.25 20.14 20.38
CA LYS A 127 -8.97 20.85 20.14
C LYS A 127 -7.75 19.91 20.16
N ASP A 128 -7.86 18.80 20.85
CA ASP A 128 -6.81 17.78 20.98
C ASP A 128 -6.86 16.71 19.88
N PHE A 129 -7.83 16.79 18.97
CA PHE A 129 -7.91 15.86 17.84
C PHE A 129 -6.68 15.99 16.95
N ARG A 130 -6.09 14.86 16.59
CA ARG A 130 -5.00 14.74 15.64
C ARG A 130 -5.33 13.64 14.64
N LEU A 131 -4.99 13.89 13.38
CA LEU A 131 -5.00 12.86 12.35
C LEU A 131 -3.86 11.87 12.60
N PRO A 132 -4.03 10.58 12.24
CA PRO A 132 -2.95 9.62 12.30
C PRO A 132 -1.84 10.05 11.33
N VAL A 133 -0.60 9.83 11.73
CA VAL A 133 0.55 10.10 10.88
C VAL A 133 0.55 9.09 9.75
N ILE A 134 0.72 9.54 8.51
CA ILE A 134 0.88 8.65 7.35
C ILE A 134 2.29 8.83 6.79
N VAL A 135 3.03 7.73 6.68
CA VAL A 135 4.36 7.66 6.10
C VAL A 135 4.25 6.94 4.75
N PRO A 136 4.26 7.67 3.61
CA PRO A 136 4.33 7.03 2.31
C PRO A 136 5.75 6.51 2.03
N CYS A 137 5.85 5.25 1.65
CA CYS A 137 7.08 4.60 1.23
C CYS A 137 6.91 4.13 -0.22
N VAL A 138 7.84 4.51 -1.10
CA VAL A 138 7.83 4.04 -2.49
C VAL A 138 9.03 3.13 -2.69
N LEU A 139 8.78 1.89 -3.09
CA LEU A 139 9.83 0.98 -3.53
C LEU A 139 9.85 0.98 -5.05
N TYR A 140 10.94 1.49 -5.61
CA TYR A 140 11.15 1.55 -7.06
C TYR A 140 12.20 0.52 -7.49
N LYS A 141 11.96 -0.18 -8.60
CA LYS A 141 13.00 -0.99 -9.24
C LYS A 141 13.89 -0.09 -10.10
N TRP A 142 15.03 0.33 -9.56
CA TRP A 142 16.05 0.98 -10.38
C TRP A 142 16.63 -0.04 -11.38
N LYS A 143 16.72 0.36 -12.64
CA LYS A 143 17.45 -0.38 -13.68
C LYS A 143 18.70 0.44 -13.99
N GLU A 144 19.87 -0.14 -13.71
CA GLU A 144 21.16 0.39 -14.21
C GLU A 144 21.24 0.29 -15.73
#